data_AF-A0A942J720-F1
#
_entry.id   AF-A0A942J720-F1
#
_cell.length_a   1.000
_cell.length_b   1.000
_cell.length_c   1.000
_cell.angle_alpha   90.00
_cell.angle_beta   90.00
_cell.angle_gamma   90.00
#
_symmetry.space_group_name_H-M   'P 1'
#
loop_
_entity.id
_entity.type
_entity.pdbx_description
1 polymer ?
#
loop_
_entity_poly.entity_id
_entity_poly.type
_entity_poly.pdbx_seq_one_letter_code
_entity_poly.pdbx_strand_id
1 'polypeptide(L)'
;MQLLAHTIETLRPRLVRAIALLWSAFCYLVEPDAAFLAVMIAVMLDLVTKLVAISAAEGGLVPAIAKGELSSKKAFRGTSIKLVAYFVLGVLSAQVQYVVQTEVAAILSQTLIYGFLFAVESISIIENLIAAGLHQLKPLLARLKRDIGHED
;
A
#
# COMPACT_ATOMS: atom_id res chain seq x y z
N MET A 1 8.70 0.78 41.06
CA MET A 1 9.59 0.40 39.92
C MET A 1 9.66 -1.11 39.68
N GLN A 2 9.86 -1.96 40.71
CA GLN A 2 9.96 -3.42 40.56
C GLN A 2 8.67 -4.11 40.05
N LEU A 3 7.48 -3.68 40.48
CA LEU A 3 6.20 -4.25 40.03
C LEU A 3 5.95 -4.04 38.52
N LEU A 4 6.41 -2.90 37.99
CA LEU A 4 6.24 -2.49 36.60
C LEU A 4 7.21 -3.26 35.69
N ALA A 5 8.44 -3.50 36.17
CA ALA A 5 9.42 -4.35 35.49
C ALA A 5 8.93 -5.81 35.36
N HIS A 6 8.40 -6.39 36.45
CA HIS A 6 7.86 -7.75 36.44
C HIS A 6 6.65 -7.91 35.50
N THR A 7 5.77 -6.90 35.44
CA THR A 7 4.63 -6.88 34.52
C THR A 7 5.09 -6.84 33.06
N ILE A 8 6.11 -6.03 32.72
CA ILE A 8 6.67 -5.97 31.37
C ILE A 8 7.32 -7.30 30.97
N GLU A 9 8.05 -7.93 31.91
CA GLU A 9 8.77 -9.17 31.67
C GLU A 9 7.83 -10.37 31.43
N THR A 10 6.67 -10.36 32.07
CA THR A 10 5.61 -11.37 31.85
C THR A 10 4.73 -11.08 30.63
N LEU A 11 4.52 -9.81 30.26
CA LEU A 11 3.79 -9.44 29.03
C LEU A 11 4.59 -9.68 27.75
N ARG A 12 5.91 -9.42 27.77
CA ARG A 12 6.80 -9.56 26.61
C ARG A 12 6.64 -10.91 25.88
N PRO A 13 6.73 -12.09 26.52
CA PRO A 13 6.60 -13.37 25.83
C PRO A 13 5.18 -13.67 25.34
N ARG A 14 4.14 -13.06 25.93
CA ARG A 14 2.76 -13.18 25.43
C ARG A 14 2.58 -12.34 24.15
N LEU A 15 3.09 -11.11 24.16
CA LEU A 15 3.11 -10.22 22.99
C LEU A 15 3.89 -10.83 21.82
N VAL A 16 5.11 -11.32 22.07
CA VAL A 16 5.93 -11.96 21.02
C VAL A 16 5.21 -13.15 20.39
N ARG A 17 4.56 -14.01 21.21
CA ARG A 17 3.77 -15.14 20.70
C ARG A 17 2.56 -14.70 19.89
N ALA A 18 1.83 -13.69 20.35
CA ALA A 18 0.68 -13.16 19.61
C ALA A 18 1.12 -12.56 18.26
N ILE A 19 2.21 -11.78 18.26
CA ILE A 19 2.78 -11.20 17.02
C ILE A 19 3.24 -12.32 16.08
N ALA A 20 3.94 -13.34 16.59
CA ALA A 20 4.37 -14.46 15.78
C ALA A 20 3.20 -15.23 15.15
N LEU A 21 2.13 -15.50 15.93
CA LEU A 21 0.93 -16.16 15.40
C LEU A 21 0.24 -15.33 14.31
N LEU A 22 0.09 -14.02 14.54
CA LEU A 22 -0.50 -13.12 13.55
C LEU A 22 0.36 -13.03 12.29
N TRP A 23 1.68 -12.95 12.45
CA TRP A 23 2.63 -12.93 11.35
C TRP A 23 2.61 -14.23 10.54
N SER A 24 2.58 -15.38 11.22
CA SER A 24 2.46 -16.68 10.57
C SER A 24 1.15 -16.82 9.81
N ALA A 25 0.02 -16.40 10.39
CA ALA A 25 -1.27 -16.41 9.71
C ALA A 25 -1.26 -15.48 8.48
N PHE A 26 -0.65 -14.30 8.58
CA PHE A 26 -0.46 -13.38 7.48
C PHE A 26 0.37 -14.01 6.35
N CYS A 27 1.57 -14.53 6.67
CA CYS A 27 2.44 -15.16 5.68
C CYS A 27 1.80 -16.38 5.01
N TYR A 28 1.01 -17.15 5.76
CA TYR A 28 0.28 -18.29 5.23
C TYR A 28 -0.82 -17.88 4.24
N LEU A 29 -1.58 -16.81 4.53
CA LEU A 29 -2.69 -16.37 3.67
C LEU A 29 -2.23 -15.65 2.41
N VAL A 30 -1.18 -14.84 2.54
CA VAL A 30 -0.70 -13.96 1.47
C VAL A 30 0.31 -14.65 0.57
N GLU A 31 1.05 -15.63 1.08
CA GLU A 31 2.17 -16.28 0.38
C GLU A 31 3.03 -15.24 -0.39
N PRO A 32 3.67 -14.29 0.32
CA PRO A 32 4.20 -13.08 -0.29
C PRO A 32 5.26 -13.39 -1.35
N ASP A 33 4.87 -13.23 -2.61
CA ASP A 33 5.70 -13.43 -3.79
C ASP A 33 6.30 -12.09 -4.27
N ALA A 34 7.08 -12.15 -5.35
CA ALA A 34 7.71 -10.96 -5.91
C ALA A 34 6.68 -9.92 -6.40
N ALA A 35 5.54 -10.36 -6.94
CA ALA A 35 4.50 -9.47 -7.44
C ALA A 35 3.76 -8.76 -6.29
N PHE A 36 3.42 -9.48 -5.22
CA PHE A 36 2.87 -8.90 -4.00
C PHE A 36 3.82 -7.84 -3.41
N LEU A 37 5.11 -8.16 -3.31
CA LEU A 37 6.11 -7.21 -2.78
C LEU A 37 6.23 -5.96 -3.66
N ALA A 38 6.16 -6.10 -4.99
CA ALA A 38 6.18 -4.97 -5.90
C ALA A 38 4.99 -4.02 -5.69
N VAL A 39 3.78 -4.56 -5.48
CA VAL A 39 2.59 -3.77 -5.16
C VAL A 39 2.76 -3.07 -3.80
N MET A 40 3.28 -3.76 -2.78
CA MET A 40 3.51 -3.14 -1.47
C MET A 40 4.53 -2.01 -1.53
N ILE A 41 5.60 -2.15 -2.33
CA ILE A 41 6.56 -1.07 -2.59
C ILE A 41 5.86 0.11 -3.27
N ALA A 42 5.01 -0.14 -4.28
CA ALA A 42 4.27 0.91 -4.96
C ALA A 42 3.33 1.67 -4.00
N VAL A 43 2.61 0.97 -3.12
CA VAL A 43 1.78 1.61 -2.07
C VAL A 43 2.63 2.48 -1.16
N MET A 44 3.81 2.02 -0.74
CA MET A 44 4.70 2.84 0.10
C MET A 44 5.19 4.08 -0.64
N LEU A 45 5.51 3.97 -1.94
CA LEU A 45 5.90 5.11 -2.77
C LEU A 45 4.75 6.09 -3.00
N ASP A 46 3.51 5.61 -3.16
CA ASP A 46 2.32 6.46 -3.22
C ASP A 46 2.18 7.31 -1.95
N LEU A 47 2.32 6.68 -0.78
CA LEU A 47 2.29 7.40 0.50
C LEU A 47 3.41 8.44 0.60
N VAL A 48 4.64 8.09 0.24
CA VAL A 48 5.78 9.03 0.27
C VAL A 48 5.54 10.20 -0.69
N THR A 49 5.13 9.94 -1.91
CA THR A 49 4.90 11.00 -2.92
C THR A 49 3.73 11.91 -2.54
N LYS A 50 2.69 11.36 -1.89
CA LYS A 50 1.60 12.16 -1.32
C LYS A 50 2.09 13.10 -0.23
N LEU A 51 2.98 12.64 0.66
CA LEU A 51 3.61 13.51 1.66
C LEU A 51 4.42 14.64 1.01
N VAL A 52 5.14 14.34 -0.07
CA VAL A 52 5.89 15.33 -0.85
C VAL A 52 4.94 16.35 -1.47
N ALA A 53 3.84 15.93 -2.07
CA ALA A 53 2.85 16.81 -2.68
C ALA A 53 2.23 17.78 -1.65
N ILE A 54 1.83 17.27 -0.48
CA ILE A 54 1.30 18.08 0.63
C ILE A 54 2.36 19.07 1.12
N SER A 55 3.60 18.61 1.31
CA SER A 55 4.71 19.47 1.71
C SER A 55 4.96 20.60 0.70
N ALA A 56 4.92 20.30 -0.59
CA ALA A 56 5.13 21.29 -1.64
C ALA A 56 4.02 22.36 -1.66
N ALA A 57 2.76 21.95 -1.46
CA ALA A 57 1.62 22.87 -1.39
C ALA A 57 1.67 23.81 -0.17
N GLU A 58 2.21 23.36 0.96
CA GLU A 58 2.23 24.09 2.23
C GLU A 58 3.53 24.87 2.50
N GLY A 59 4.47 24.89 1.54
CA GLY A 59 5.77 25.55 1.71
C GLY A 59 6.75 24.80 2.63
N GLY A 60 6.54 23.50 2.85
CA GLY A 60 7.41 22.60 3.61
C GLY A 60 6.67 21.59 4.48
N LEU A 61 7.40 20.58 4.98
CA LEU A 61 6.87 19.52 5.85
C LEU A 61 6.43 20.04 7.23
N VAL A 62 7.16 20.98 7.81
CA VAL A 62 6.88 21.53 9.15
C VAL A 62 5.55 22.32 9.18
N PRO A 63 5.28 23.25 8.23
CA PRO A 63 3.95 23.87 8.10
C PRO A 63 2.81 22.88 7.87
N ALA A 64 3.04 21.84 7.06
CA ALA A 64 2.03 20.81 6.76
C ALA A 64 1.62 19.98 7.99
N ILE A 65 2.59 19.63 8.85
CA ILE A 65 2.32 18.96 10.13
C ILE A 65 1.59 19.90 11.09
N ALA A 66 2.04 21.16 11.19
CA ALA A 66 1.45 22.15 12.09
C ALA A 66 -0.03 22.46 11.77
N LYS A 67 -0.41 22.41 10.49
CA LYS A 67 -1.80 22.62 10.03
C LYS A 67 -2.68 21.36 10.14
N GLY A 68 -2.11 20.20 10.44
CA GLY A 68 -2.88 18.95 10.60
C GLY A 68 -3.43 18.37 9.29
N GLU A 69 -3.02 18.88 8.13
CA GLU A 69 -3.49 18.44 6.80
C GLU A 69 -3.11 16.98 6.52
N LEU A 70 -1.96 16.54 7.04
CA LEU A 70 -1.51 15.14 7.03
C LEU A 70 -2.46 14.19 7.78
N SER A 71 -3.21 14.73 8.74
CA SER A 71 -4.17 14.00 9.58
C SER A 71 -5.62 14.24 9.17
N SER A 72 -5.88 14.81 7.98
CA SER A 72 -7.27 14.98 7.55
C SER A 72 -7.96 13.60 7.50
N LYS A 73 -9.11 13.47 8.17
CA LYS A 73 -9.86 12.20 8.26
C LYS A 73 -10.12 11.59 6.88
N LYS A 74 -10.18 12.43 5.84
CA LYS A 74 -10.36 12.03 4.44
C LYS A 74 -9.12 11.33 3.88
N ALA A 75 -7.91 11.85 4.10
CA ALA A 75 -6.67 11.22 3.63
C ALA A 75 -6.43 9.86 4.30
N PHE A 76 -6.65 9.78 5.62
CA PHE A 76 -6.48 8.54 6.38
C PHE A 76 -7.53 7.47 6.02
N ARG A 77 -8.78 7.88 5.77
CA ARG A 77 -9.84 6.97 5.34
C ARG A 77 -9.55 6.36 3.96
N GLY A 78 -9.06 7.15 3.00
CA GLY A 78 -8.69 6.64 1.67
C GLY A 78 -7.58 5.60 1.75
N THR A 79 -6.50 5.90 2.48
CA THR A 79 -5.37 4.98 2.65
C THR A 79 -5.77 3.70 3.39
N SER A 80 -6.57 3.77 4.44
CA SER A 80 -7.02 2.57 5.17
C SER A 80 -7.91 1.65 4.31
N ILE A 81 -8.83 2.21 3.53
CA ILE A 81 -9.64 1.42 2.59
C ILE A 81 -8.74 0.75 1.54
N LYS A 82 -7.77 1.49 0.98
CA LYS A 82 -6.81 0.97 0.00
C LYS A 82 -6.00 -0.21 0.57
N LEU A 83 -5.45 -0.07 1.78
CA LEU A 83 -4.69 -1.14 2.44
C LEU A 83 -5.52 -2.41 2.68
N VAL A 84 -6.77 -2.26 3.14
CA VAL A 84 -7.66 -3.41 3.33
C VAL A 84 -8.01 -4.07 2.00
N ALA A 85 -8.35 -3.28 0.98
CA ALA A 85 -8.65 -3.81 -0.35
C ALA A 85 -7.46 -4.57 -0.95
N TYR A 86 -6.25 -4.03 -0.80
CA TYR A 86 -5.05 -4.62 -1.38
C TYR A 86 -4.64 -5.89 -0.64
N PHE A 87 -4.82 -5.92 0.68
CA PHE A 87 -4.66 -7.15 1.46
C PHE A 87 -5.63 -8.25 0.98
N VAL A 88 -6.93 -7.93 0.85
CA VAL A 88 -7.95 -8.88 0.39
C VAL A 88 -7.63 -9.39 -1.01
N LEU A 89 -7.25 -8.51 -1.94
CA LEU A 89 -6.89 -8.90 -3.30
C LEU A 89 -5.58 -9.70 -3.36
N GLY A 90 -4.61 -9.40 -2.50
CA GLY A 90 -3.37 -10.19 -2.39
C GLY A 90 -3.64 -11.61 -1.90
N VAL A 91 -4.47 -11.77 -0.87
CA VAL A 91 -4.92 -13.09 -0.41
C VAL A 91 -5.65 -13.82 -1.54
N LEU A 92 -6.61 -13.18 -2.22
CA LEU A 92 -7.31 -13.79 -3.34
C LEU A 92 -6.36 -14.23 -4.45
N SER A 93 -5.39 -13.39 -4.82
CA SER A 93 -4.35 -13.68 -5.81
C SER A 93 -3.55 -14.93 -5.44
N ALA A 94 -3.08 -15.02 -4.18
CA ALA A 94 -2.38 -16.20 -3.67
C ALA A 94 -3.24 -17.47 -3.72
N GLN A 95 -4.54 -17.35 -3.44
CA GLN A 95 -5.44 -18.51 -3.44
C GLN A 95 -5.82 -19.00 -4.85
N VAL A 96 -5.59 -18.21 -5.91
CA VAL A 96 -5.91 -18.60 -7.31
C VAL A 96 -5.28 -19.95 -7.68
N GLN A 97 -4.06 -20.23 -7.23
CA GLN A 97 -3.33 -21.46 -7.56
C GLN A 97 -4.05 -22.74 -7.09
N TYR A 98 -4.92 -22.64 -6.08
CA TYR A 98 -5.68 -23.77 -5.56
C TYR A 98 -7.02 -23.99 -6.28
N VAL A 99 -7.48 -22.99 -7.03
CA VAL A 99 -8.77 -23.01 -7.75
C VAL A 99 -8.57 -23.29 -9.23
N VAL A 100 -7.51 -22.74 -9.82
CA VAL A 100 -7.23 -22.84 -11.25
C VAL A 100 -6.35 -24.07 -11.52
N GLN A 101 -6.82 -24.95 -12.40
CA GLN A 101 -6.20 -26.26 -12.65
C GLN A 101 -4.87 -26.19 -13.41
N THR A 102 -4.58 -25.09 -14.10
CA THR A 102 -3.35 -24.93 -14.88
C THR A 102 -2.49 -23.81 -14.32
N GLU A 103 -1.20 -24.10 -14.16
CA GLU A 103 -0.21 -23.15 -13.63
C GLU A 103 -0.18 -21.85 -14.43
N VAL A 104 -0.21 -21.96 -15.77
CA VAL A 104 -0.20 -20.79 -16.66
C VAL A 104 -1.41 -19.87 -16.42
N ALA A 105 -2.61 -20.43 -16.25
CA ALA A 105 -3.80 -19.60 -16.01
C ALA A 105 -3.81 -19.00 -14.60
N ALA A 106 -3.23 -19.69 -13.61
CA ALA A 106 -3.04 -19.14 -12.27
C ALA A 106 -2.08 -17.94 -12.29
N ILE A 107 -0.91 -18.09 -12.93
CA ILE A 107 0.08 -17.02 -13.07
C ILE A 107 -0.51 -15.82 -13.82
N LEU A 108 -1.24 -16.04 -14.92
CA LEU A 108 -1.89 -14.96 -15.66
C LEU A 108 -2.90 -14.20 -14.78
N SER A 109 -3.71 -14.92 -14.00
CA SER A 109 -4.70 -14.31 -13.11
C SER A 109 -4.04 -13.49 -11.99
N GLN A 110 -2.98 -14.02 -11.37
CA GLN A 110 -2.19 -13.28 -10.39
C GLN A 110 -1.57 -12.02 -11.00
N THR A 111 -1.02 -12.14 -12.21
CA THR A 111 -0.41 -11.04 -12.95
C THR A 111 -1.44 -9.95 -13.28
N LEU A 112 -2.68 -10.32 -13.61
CA LEU A 112 -3.75 -9.36 -13.85
C LEU A 112 -4.11 -8.58 -12.57
N ILE A 113 -4.27 -9.26 -11.45
CA ILE A 113 -4.61 -8.62 -10.16
C ILE A 113 -3.47 -7.69 -9.74
N TYR A 114 -2.25 -8.22 -9.60
CA TYR A 114 -1.12 -7.42 -9.13
C TYR A 114 -0.70 -6.34 -10.13
N GLY A 115 -0.76 -6.64 -11.43
CA GLY A 115 -0.49 -5.67 -12.48
C GLY A 115 -1.47 -4.50 -12.45
N PHE A 116 -2.76 -4.78 -12.25
CA PHE A 116 -3.78 -3.73 -12.11
C PHE A 116 -3.52 -2.86 -10.86
N LEU A 117 -3.27 -3.48 -9.70
CA LEU A 117 -2.95 -2.73 -8.47
C LEU A 117 -1.71 -1.85 -8.63
N PHE A 118 -0.64 -2.41 -9.20
CA PHE A 118 0.59 -1.68 -9.47
C PHE A 118 0.37 -0.49 -10.42
N ALA A 119 -0.46 -0.67 -11.44
CA ALA A 119 -0.80 0.36 -12.40
C ALA A 119 -1.59 1.51 -11.74
N VAL A 120 -2.57 1.19 -10.89
CA VAL A 120 -3.34 2.18 -10.11
C VAL A 120 -2.42 3.00 -9.21
N GLU A 121 -1.48 2.36 -8.50
CA GLU A 121 -0.51 3.09 -7.67
C GLU A 121 0.45 3.94 -8.48
N SER A 122 0.86 3.47 -9.66
CA SER A 122 1.73 4.22 -10.56
C SER A 122 1.06 5.53 -11.04
N ILE A 123 -0.24 5.49 -11.34
CA ILE A 123 -1.03 6.69 -11.66
C ILE A 123 -1.02 7.66 -10.47
N SER A 124 -1.37 7.18 -9.28
CA SER A 124 -1.43 7.98 -8.05
C SER A 124 -0.10 8.65 -7.70
N ILE A 125 1.01 7.91 -7.83
CA ILE A 125 2.38 8.42 -7.67
C ILE A 125 2.66 9.58 -8.63
N ILE A 126 2.33 9.41 -9.91
CA ILE A 126 2.56 10.45 -10.92
C ILE A 126 1.71 11.68 -10.64
N GLU A 127 0.45 11.51 -10.24
CA GLU A 127 -0.43 12.61 -9.83
C GLU A 127 0.14 13.40 -8.65
N ASN A 128 0.61 12.71 -7.61
CA ASN A 128 1.27 13.32 -6.46
C ASN A 128 2.53 14.11 -6.88
N LEU A 129 3.37 13.54 -7.76
CA LEU A 129 4.57 14.23 -8.25
C LEU A 129 4.24 15.46 -9.10
N ILE A 130 3.20 15.40 -9.93
CA ILE A 130 2.72 16.56 -10.70
C ILE A 130 2.20 17.65 -9.75
N ALA A 131 1.46 17.27 -8.70
CA ALA A 131 1.00 18.19 -7.66
C ALA A 131 2.16 18.83 -6.87
N ALA A 132 3.28 18.11 -6.75
CA ALA A 132 4.52 18.66 -6.18
C ALA A 132 5.33 19.56 -7.14
N GLY A 133 4.89 19.72 -8.40
CA GLY A 133 5.50 20.63 -9.38
C GLY A 133 6.18 19.96 -10.57
N LEU A 134 6.23 18.62 -10.66
CA LEU A 134 6.81 17.89 -11.80
C LEU A 134 5.85 17.83 -13.01
N HIS A 135 5.46 18.99 -13.54
CA HIS A 135 4.47 19.09 -14.62
C HIS A 135 4.86 18.39 -15.94
N GLN A 136 6.15 18.13 -16.15
CA GLN A 136 6.66 17.35 -17.29
C GLN A 136 6.15 15.91 -17.36
N LEU A 137 5.58 15.37 -16.26
CA LEU A 137 4.99 14.03 -16.22
C LEU A 137 3.56 13.98 -16.78
N LYS A 138 2.91 15.11 -17.05
CA LYS A 138 1.52 15.15 -17.57
C LYS A 138 1.30 14.30 -18.83
N PRO A 139 2.21 14.27 -19.84
CA PRO A 139 2.03 13.41 -21.01
C PRO A 139 2.05 11.91 -20.66
N LEU A 140 2.89 11.52 -19.71
CA LEU A 140 2.97 10.14 -19.22
C LEU A 140 1.67 9.75 -18.50
N LEU A 141 1.15 10.61 -17.62
CA LEU A 141 -0.12 10.39 -16.92
C LEU A 141 -1.28 10.20 -17.91
N ALA A 142 -1.39 11.09 -18.91
CA ALA A 142 -2.44 11.03 -19.91
C ALA A 142 -2.39 9.73 -20.74
N ARG A 143 -1.17 9.22 -21.02
CA ARG A 143 -1.01 7.95 -21.71
C ARG A 143 -1.47 6.77 -20.84
N LEU A 144 -1.04 6.73 -19.58
CA LEU A 144 -1.37 5.65 -18.65
C LEU A 144 -2.88 5.58 -18.36
N LYS A 145 -3.53 6.72 -18.09
CA LYS A 145 -4.99 6.75 -17.86
C LYS A 145 -5.78 6.20 -19.04
N ARG A 146 -5.35 6.54 -20.27
CA ARG A 146 -5.95 6.00 -21.51
C ARG A 146 -5.80 4.48 -21.60
N ASP A 147 -4.60 3.96 -21.34
CA ASP A 147 -4.30 2.54 -21.51
C ASP A 147 -4.99 1.67 -20.42
N ILE A 148 -5.32 2.24 -19.26
CA ILE A 148 -5.96 1.54 -18.12
C ILE A 148 -7.50 1.75 -18.10
N GLY A 149 -8.05 2.61 -18.96
CA GLY A 149 -9.48 2.93 -18.97
C GLY A 149 -9.92 3.73 -17.73
N HIS A 150 -9.01 4.48 -17.12
CA HIS A 150 -9.25 5.27 -15.92
C HIS A 150 -9.75 6.66 -16.34
N GLU A 151 -11.06 6.81 -16.51
CA GLU A 151 -11.70 8.12 -16.72
C GLU A 151 -11.94 8.80 -15.35
N ASP A 152 -11.64 10.10 -15.29
CA ASP A 152 -11.78 10.96 -14.09
C ASP A 152 -13.23 11.28 -13.74
#